data_AF-A0A811Z1T0-F1
#
_entry.id   AF-A0A811Z1T0-F1
#
_cell.length_a   1.000
_cell.length_b   1.000
_cell.length_c   1.000
_cell.angle_alpha   90.00
_cell.angle_beta   90.00
_cell.angle_gamma   90.00
#
_symmetry.space_group_name_H-M   'P 1'
#
loop_
_entity.id
_entity.type
_entity.pdbx_description
1 polymer ?
#
loop_
_entity_poly.entity_id
_entity_poly.type
_entity_poly.pdbx_seq_one_letter_code
_entity_poly.pdbx_strand_id
1 'polypeptide(L)'
;MKKSSGEIVYCGQVGTHNMYREYRDLTTTGAVNTIMKVEEIAVSKCPWPAVKQFHDSKIKFPLPHRVLRRQHKPCFTTKRPNTFS
;
A
#
# COMPACT_ATOMS: atom_id res chain seq x y z
N MET A 1 2.55 -10.61 7.74
CA MET A 1 2.17 -9.96 6.46
C MET A 1 2.74 -10.79 5.34
N LYS A 2 1.91 -11.14 4.37
CA LYS A 2 2.34 -11.89 3.19
C LYS A 2 2.84 -10.90 2.14
N LYS A 3 3.79 -11.32 1.33
CA LYS A 3 4.31 -10.52 0.21
C LYS A 3 4.08 -11.34 -1.03
N SER A 4 3.54 -10.72 -2.06
CA SER A 4 3.23 -11.41 -3.29
C SER A 4 3.79 -10.68 -4.48
N SER A 5 4.47 -11.39 -5.37
CA SER A 5 4.77 -10.91 -6.73
C SER A 5 3.63 -11.26 -7.63
N GLY A 6 3.27 -10.29 -8.47
CA GLY A 6 2.31 -10.44 -9.53
C GLY A 6 2.92 -10.22 -10.90
N GLU A 7 2.67 -11.15 -11.82
CA GLU A 7 2.77 -10.88 -13.26
C GLU A 7 1.47 -10.25 -13.74
N ILE A 8 1.56 -9.02 -14.23
CA ILE A 8 0.45 -8.28 -14.83
C ILE A 8 0.74 -8.19 -16.33
N VAL A 9 -0.26 -8.52 -17.14
CA VAL A 9 -0.23 -8.15 -18.56
C VAL A 9 -1.23 -7.03 -18.76
N TYR A 10 -0.70 -5.89 -19.19
CA TYR A 10 -1.46 -4.68 -19.41
C TYR A 10 -1.63 -4.47 -20.92
N CYS A 11 -2.87 -4.41 -21.40
CA CYS A 11 -3.17 -3.99 -22.76
C CYS A 11 -3.42 -2.47 -22.77
N GLY A 12 -2.44 -1.70 -23.24
CA GLY A 12 -2.55 -0.26 -23.44
C GLY A 12 -3.06 0.07 -24.84
N GLN A 13 -3.34 1.35 -25.11
CA GLN A 13 -3.85 1.82 -26.41
C GLN A 13 -2.92 1.50 -27.60
N VAL A 14 -1.63 1.30 -27.33
CA VAL A 14 -0.59 1.09 -28.35
C VAL A 14 -0.03 -0.35 -28.37
N GLY A 15 -0.49 -1.23 -27.47
CA GLY A 15 0.00 -2.62 -27.41
C GLY A 15 -0.08 -3.26 -26.02
N THR A 16 0.26 -4.54 -25.96
CA THR A 16 0.32 -5.33 -24.73
C THR A 16 1.72 -5.31 -24.12
N HIS A 17 1.80 -5.04 -22.82
CA HIS A 17 3.06 -4.98 -22.08
C HIS A 17 2.97 -5.83 -20.81
N ASN A 18 4.03 -6.60 -20.57
CA ASN A 18 4.21 -7.36 -19.34
C ASN A 18 4.79 -6.44 -18.26
N MET A 19 4.23 -6.48 -17.07
CA MET A 19 4.69 -5.74 -15.91
C MET A 19 4.78 -6.67 -14.70
N TYR A 20 5.89 -6.59 -14.00
CA TYR A 20 6.04 -7.23 -12.69
C TYR A 20 5.78 -6.19 -11.61
N ARG A 21 4.91 -6.51 -10.65
CA ARG A 21 4.68 -5.66 -9.47
C ARG A 21 4.64 -6.51 -8.21
N GLU A 22 5.14 -5.95 -7.12
CA GLU A 22 5.03 -6.56 -5.79
C GLU A 22 4.02 -5.81 -4.94
N TYR A 23 3.19 -6.58 -4.24
CA TYR A 23 2.17 -6.10 -3.34
C TYR A 23 2.39 -6.69 -1.94
N ARG A 24 1.99 -5.92 -0.92
CA ARG A 24 2.17 -6.29 0.48
C ARG A 24 0.83 -6.22 1.19
N ASP A 25 0.15 -7.37 1.29
CA ASP A 25 -1.17 -7.52 1.90
C ASP A 25 -1.26 -8.75 2.81
N LEU A 26 -2.34 -8.86 3.57
CA LEU A 26 -2.59 -10.03 4.43
C LEU A 26 -3.24 -11.19 3.66
N THR A 27 -3.97 -10.90 2.59
CA THR A 27 -4.69 -11.87 1.77
C THR A 27 -4.35 -11.69 0.30
N THR A 28 -4.24 -12.81 -0.41
CA THR A 28 -3.99 -12.82 -1.87
C THR A 28 -5.12 -12.13 -2.62
N THR A 29 -6.36 -12.20 -2.11
CA THR A 29 -7.55 -11.57 -2.70
C THR A 29 -7.42 -10.05 -2.87
N GLY A 30 -6.71 -9.36 -2.00
CA GLY A 30 -6.46 -7.92 -2.12
C GLY A 30 -5.59 -7.53 -3.31
N ALA A 31 -4.69 -8.44 -3.74
CA ALA A 31 -3.78 -8.21 -4.86
C ALA A 31 -4.38 -8.60 -6.22
N VAL A 32 -5.45 -9.42 -6.25
CA VAL A 32 -5.84 -10.21 -7.43
C VAL A 32 -6.62 -9.44 -8.51
N ASN A 33 -7.19 -8.27 -8.24
CA ASN A 33 -8.16 -7.65 -9.16
C ASN A 33 -7.60 -7.24 -10.55
N THR A 34 -6.27 -7.30 -10.76
CA THR A 34 -5.61 -6.99 -12.05
C THR A 34 -4.42 -7.90 -12.39
N ILE A 35 -4.18 -8.98 -11.62
CA ILE A 35 -2.96 -9.78 -11.69
C ILE A 35 -3.29 -11.20 -12.16
N MET A 36 -2.56 -11.70 -13.16
CA MET A 36 -2.84 -13.01 -13.75
C MET A 36 -2.20 -14.17 -12.97
N LYS A 37 -1.00 -13.96 -12.41
CA LYS A 37 -0.30 -14.95 -11.57
C LYS A 37 0.22 -14.27 -10.32
N VAL A 38 -0.04 -14.88 -9.16
CA VAL A 38 0.39 -14.37 -7.86
C VAL A 38 1.16 -15.47 -7.13
N GLU A 39 2.38 -15.16 -6.69
CA GLU A 39 3.21 -16.07 -5.88
C GLU A 39 3.69 -15.37 -4.61
N GLU A 40 3.73 -16.09 -3.49
CA GLU A 40 4.27 -15.57 -2.24
C GLU A 40 5.81 -15.57 -2.27
N ILE A 41 6.42 -14.43 -1.94
CA ILE A 41 7.88 -14.26 -2.00
C ILE A 41 8.51 -14.14 -0.62
N ALA A 42 9.68 -14.76 -0.46
CA ALA A 42 10.54 -14.58 0.70
C ALA A 42 11.10 -13.15 0.81
N VAL A 43 11.31 -12.68 2.05
CA VAL A 43 11.77 -11.32 2.38
C VAL A 43 13.05 -10.90 1.65
N SER A 44 13.97 -11.83 1.43
CA SER A 44 15.27 -11.59 0.80
C SER A 44 15.19 -11.37 -0.71
N LYS A 45 14.15 -11.88 -1.38
CA LYS A 45 14.04 -11.89 -2.84
C LYS A 45 13.25 -10.72 -3.41
N CYS A 46 12.60 -9.91 -2.57
CA CYS A 46 11.89 -8.71 -3.00
C CYS A 46 12.90 -7.70 -3.58
N PRO A 47 12.85 -7.28 -4.86
CA PRO A 47 13.75 -6.29 -5.42
C PRO A 47 13.30 -4.85 -5.13
N TRP A 48 12.01 -4.60 -4.92
CA TRP A 48 11.44 -3.24 -4.90
C TRP A 48 11.70 -2.50 -3.59
N PRO A 49 12.27 -1.27 -3.63
CA PRO A 49 12.60 -0.51 -2.42
C PRO A 49 11.37 -0.13 -1.59
N ALA A 50 10.23 0.13 -2.26
CA ALA A 50 8.97 0.47 -1.60
C ALA A 50 8.43 -0.67 -0.70
N VAL A 51 8.77 -1.93 -1.00
CA VAL A 51 8.41 -3.08 -0.17
C VAL A 51 9.47 -3.31 0.90
N LYS A 52 10.76 -3.19 0.52
CA LYS A 52 11.92 -3.34 1.41
C LYS A 52 11.90 -2.39 2.61
N GLN A 53 11.43 -1.16 2.44
CA GLN A 53 11.40 -0.17 3.54
C GLN A 53 10.64 -0.66 4.78
N PHE A 54 9.68 -1.58 4.60
CA PHE A 54 8.83 -2.09 5.66
C PHE A 54 9.33 -3.43 6.23
N HIS A 55 10.57 -3.86 5.96
CA HIS A 55 11.10 -5.16 6.40
C HIS A 55 11.72 -5.12 7.82
N ASP A 56 11.89 -3.95 8.42
CA ASP A 56 12.42 -3.83 9.77
C ASP A 56 11.37 -4.24 10.83
N SER A 57 11.81 -5.05 11.80
CA SER A 57 11.02 -5.51 12.95
C SER A 57 10.75 -4.40 13.97
N LYS A 58 11.61 -3.38 14.03
CA LYS A 58 11.51 -2.27 15.00
C LYS A 58 10.99 -0.98 14.37
N ILE A 59 10.37 -1.09 13.20
CA ILE A 59 9.89 0.05 12.43
C ILE A 59 8.84 0.85 13.20
N LYS A 60 9.03 2.18 13.27
CA LYS A 60 8.13 3.12 13.93
C LYS A 60 8.00 4.35 13.07
N PHE A 61 6.76 4.76 12.82
CA PHE A 61 6.46 5.97 12.07
C PHE A 61 5.63 6.91 12.94
N PRO A 62 6.08 8.16 13.18
CA PRO A 62 5.18 9.18 13.70
C PRO A 62 4.13 9.52 12.64
N LEU A 63 2.95 9.97 13.07
CA LEU A 63 1.91 10.50 12.20
C LEU A 63 1.93 12.04 12.31
N PRO A 64 2.76 12.75 11.51
CA PRO A 64 3.02 14.17 11.71
C PRO A 64 1.78 15.05 11.49
N HIS A 65 0.84 14.60 10.66
CA HIS A 65 -0.38 15.33 10.35
C HIS A 65 -1.59 14.38 10.37
N ARG A 66 -2.39 14.47 11.43
CA ARG A 66 -3.58 13.65 11.64
C ARG A 66 -4.84 14.49 11.49
N VAL A 67 -5.52 14.32 10.36
CA VAL A 67 -6.79 15.01 10.08
C VAL A 67 -7.92 14.42 10.92
N LEU A 68 -8.71 15.28 11.55
CA LEU A 68 -9.96 14.91 12.19
C LEU A 68 -10.98 14.45 11.14
N ARG A 69 -11.36 13.16 11.17
CA ARG A 69 -12.37 12.60 10.25
C ARG A 69 -13.80 12.99 10.60
N ARG A 70 -14.08 13.36 11.86
CA ARG A 70 -15.40 13.77 12.34
C ARG A 70 -15.59 15.28 12.21
N GLN A 71 -15.69 15.76 10.97
CA GLN A 71 -15.81 17.18 10.68
C GLN A 71 -17.18 17.77 11.02
N HIS A 72 -18.25 16.96 10.97
CA HIS A 72 -19.62 17.40 11.23
C HIS A 72 -20.11 17.12 12.66
N LYS A 73 -19.20 16.80 13.59
CA LYS A 73 -19.53 16.52 14.99
C LYS A 73 -18.49 17.18 15.91
N PRO A 74 -18.67 18.45 16.30
CA PRO A 74 -19.79 19.35 15.98
C PRO A 74 -19.71 19.93 14.56
N CYS A 75 -20.84 20.36 13.99
CA CYS A 75 -20.87 20.99 12.67
C CYS A 75 -20.23 22.39 12.68
N PHE A 76 -20.42 23.12 13.79
CA PHE A 76 -19.78 24.41 14.04
C PHE A 76 -19.05 24.37 15.37
N THR A 77 -17.85 24.92 15.40
CA THR A 77 -17.01 25.04 16.59
C THR A 77 -16.22 26.34 16.52
N THR A 78 -15.98 26.94 17.67
CA THR A 78 -15.11 28.11 17.79
C THR A 78 -13.62 27.74 17.82
N LYS A 79 -13.31 26.48 18.16
CA LYS A 79 -11.94 25.95 18.24
C LYS A 79 -11.50 25.40 16.89
N ARG A 80 -10.31 25.80 16.43
CA ARG A 80 -9.68 25.24 15.23
C ARG A 80 -9.16 23.82 15.51
N PRO A 81 -9.31 22.87 14.57
CA PRO A 81 -8.77 21.53 14.73
C PRO A 81 -7.24 21.57 14.73
N ASN A 82 -6.62 20.79 15.62
CA ASN A 82 -5.17 20.53 15.58
C ASN A 82 -4.90 19.29 14.73
N THR A 83 -3.83 19.32 13.95
CA THR A 83 -3.41 18.19 13.12
C THR A 83 -2.01 17.70 13.44
N PHE A 84 -1.20 18.48 14.16
CA PHE A 84 0.10 18.06 14.65
C PHE A 84 -0.05 17.35 16.01
N SER A 85 0.60 16.18 16.15
CA SER A 85 0.73 15.45 17.41
C SER A 85 2.03 15.79 18.12
#